data_AF-A0A255ZK43-F1
#
_entry.id   AF-A0A255ZK43-F1
#
_cell.length_a   1.000
_cell.length_b   1.000
_cell.length_c   1.000
_cell.angle_alpha   90.00
_cell.angle_beta   90.00
_cell.angle_gamma   90.00
#
_symmetry.space_group_name_H-M   'P 1'
#
loop_
_entity.id
_entity.type
_entity.pdbx_description
1 polymer ?
#
loop_
_entity_poly.entity_id
_entity_poly.type
_entity_poly.pdbx_seq_one_letter_code
_entity_poly.pdbx_strand_id
1 'polypeptide(L)' 'MAQITWNDAPSVYTALYDGTPVCTLKVKDIGGVAASWLDDRLWPPPAHMPKAPPQPTRFFANLAEAKAAVEGVLNA' A
#
# COMPACT_ATOMS: atom_id res chain seq x y z
N MET A 1 1.91 -19.59 -4.04
CA MET A 1 1.15 -18.39 -3.63
C MET A 1 1.91 -17.83 -2.46
N ALA A 2 2.52 -16.67 -2.62
CA ALA A 2 3.20 -16.01 -1.53
C ALA A 2 2.18 -15.59 -0.47
N GLN A 3 2.53 -15.73 0.80
CA GLN A 3 1.64 -15.37 1.90
C GLN A 3 1.81 -13.89 2.22
N ILE A 4 0.72 -13.12 2.16
CA ILE A 4 0.67 -11.74 2.61
C ILE A 4 0.27 -11.74 4.09
N THR A 5 1.11 -11.18 4.95
CA THR A 5 0.80 -10.94 6.35
C THR A 5 0.92 -9.46 6.67
N TRP A 6 0.14 -9.00 7.66
CA TRP A 6 0.17 -7.62 8.11
C TRP A 6 0.74 -7.57 9.52
N ASN A 7 1.72 -6.70 9.74
CA ASN A 7 2.13 -6.32 11.08
C ASN A 7 1.28 -5.13 11.53
N ASP A 8 0.48 -5.30 12.57
CA ASP A 8 -0.39 -4.27 13.11
C ASP A 8 0.36 -3.46 14.18
N ALA A 9 0.80 -2.25 13.83
CA ALA A 9 1.25 -1.24 14.77
C ALA A 9 0.22 -0.10 14.87
N PRO A 10 0.16 0.67 15.98
CA PRO A 10 -0.93 1.61 16.25
C PRO A 10 -1.16 2.70 15.18
N SER A 11 -0.15 2.99 14.34
CA SER A 11 -0.21 4.06 13.33
C SER A 11 0.38 3.68 11.97
N VAL A 12 1.06 2.54 11.89
CA VAL A 12 1.72 2.06 10.67
C VAL A 12 1.49 0.55 10.56
N TYR A 13 0.93 0.13 9.44
CA TYR A 13 0.74 -1.28 9.12
C TYR A 13 1.76 -1.66 8.06
N THR A 14 2.49 -2.76 8.25
CA THR A 14 3.46 -3.22 7.26
C THR A 14 2.95 -4.49 6.61
N ALA A 15 2.89 -4.52 5.29
CA ALA A 15 2.65 -5.73 4.52
C ALA A 15 3.96 -6.50 4.39
N LEU A 16 3.94 -7.78 4.76
CA LEU A 16 5.02 -8.72 4.54
C LEU A 16 4.58 -9.71 3.46
N TYR A 17 5.42 -9.89 2.45
CA TYR A 17 5.24 -10.85 1.37
C TYR A 17 6.28 -11.97 1.56
N ASP A 18 5.82 -13.18 1.88
CA ASP A 18 6.69 -14.31 2.29
C ASP A 18 7.68 -13.92 3.41
N GLY A 19 7.20 -13.13 4.38
CA GLY A 19 8.01 -12.66 5.51
C GLY A 19 8.92 -11.47 5.21
N THR A 20 8.97 -10.98 3.97
CA THR A 20 9.74 -9.79 3.60
C THR A 20 8.85 -8.54 3.62
N PRO A 21 9.20 -7.47 4.36
CA PRO A 21 8.41 -6.24 4.36
C PRO A 21 8.45 -5.57 2.98
N VAL A 22 7.28 -5.38 2.35
CA VAL A 22 7.16 -4.84 0.98
C VAL A 22 6.39 -3.53 0.90
N CYS A 23 5.48 -3.24 1.83
CA CYS A 23 4.69 -2.00 1.80
C CYS A 23 4.38 -1.52 3.22
N THR A 24 4.34 -0.21 3.40
CA THR A 24 3.87 0.42 4.64
C THR A 24 2.60 1.21 4.38
N LEU A 25 1.63 1.08 5.28
CA LEU A 25 0.41 1.87 5.32
C LEU A 25 0.45 2.74 6.56
N LYS A 26 0.63 4.05 6.38
CA LYS A 26 0.60 5.01 7.47
C LYS A 26 -0.75 5.68 7.52
N VAL A 27 -1.49 5.47 8.61
CA VAL A 27 -2.74 6.20 8.87
C VAL A 27 -2.37 7.63 9.26
N LYS A 28 -3.02 8.61 8.63
CA LYS A 28 -2.79 10.03 8.95
C LYS A 28 -3.81 10.52 9.98
N ASP A 29 -3.36 11.38 10.88
CA ASP A 29 -4.21 11.96 11.95
C ASP A 29 -5.39 12.77 11.39
N ILE A 30 -5.22 13.33 10.20
CA ILE A 30 -6.25 14.11 9.48
C ILE A 30 -7.26 13.25 8.71
N GLY A 31 -7.15 11.93 8.80
CA GLY A 31 -7.88 10.97 7.96
C GLY A 31 -7.09 10.58 6.70
N GLY A 32 -7.45 9.42 6.15
CA GLY A 32 -6.76 8.82 5.02
C GLY A 32 -5.54 7.97 5.40
N VAL A 33 -5.04 7.22 4.42
CA VAL A 33 -3.93 6.29 4.57
C VAL A 33 -2.94 6.48 3.43
N ALA A 34 -1.66 6.63 3.77
CA ALA A 34 -0.58 6.67 2.79
C ALA A 34 0.04 5.28 2.67
N ALA A 35 -0.08 4.66 1.50
CA ALA A 35 0.58 3.40 1.17
C ALA A 35 1.88 3.68 0.43
N SER A 36 3.01 3.19 0.94
CA SER A 36 4.32 3.35 0.30
C SER A 36 4.99 2.00 0.15
N TRP A 37 5.37 1.66 -1.07
CA TRP A 37 6.21 0.50 -1.34
C TRP A 37 7.59 0.69 -0.69
N LEU A 38 8.13 -0.38 -0.13
CA LEU A 38 9.47 -0.43 0.47
C LEU A 38 10.50 -1.05 -0.50
N ASP A 39 10.02 -1.62 -1.60
CA ASP A 39 10.80 -2.18 -2.69
C ASP A 39 10.72 -1.27 -3.94
N ASP A 40 11.14 -1.77 -5.10
CA ASP A 40 11.12 -1.03 -6.37
C ASP A 40 9.73 -0.98 -7.04
N ARG A 41 8.65 -1.42 -6.37
CA ARG A 41 7.30 -1.38 -6.93
C ARG A 41 6.77 0.06 -6.96
N LEU A 42 5.97 0.33 -7.99
CA LEU A 42 5.30 1.63 -8.16
C LEU A 42 3.79 1.40 -8.27
N TRP A 43 3.03 2.26 -7.61
CA TRP A 43 1.59 2.33 -7.80
C TRP A 43 1.26 2.80 -9.21
N PRO A 44 0.32 2.14 -9.90
CA PRO A 44 -0.14 2.62 -11.19
C PRO A 44 -0.81 3.99 -11.06
N PRO A 45 -0.84 4.78 -12.14
CA PRO A 45 -1.49 6.08 -12.15
C PRO A 45 -2.96 5.98 -11.72
N PRO A 46 -3.47 6.93 -10.91
CA PRO A 46 -4.88 6.94 -10.55
C PRO A 46 -5.76 7.07 -11.80
N ALA A 47 -6.94 6.42 -11.79
CA ALA A 47 -7.85 6.43 -12.95
C ALA A 47 -8.27 7.84 -13.39
N HIS A 48 -8.35 8.80 -12.45
CA HIS A 48 -8.68 10.20 -12.74
C HIS A 48 -7.49 11.03 -13.27
N MET A 49 -6.26 10.50 -13.20
CA MET A 49 -5.04 11.12 -13.75
C MET A 49 -4.18 10.07 -14.47
N PRO A 50 -4.63 9.52 -15.60
CA PRO A 50 -3.93 8.42 -16.28
C PRO A 50 -2.56 8.82 -16.88
N LYS A 51 -2.31 10.13 -17.04
CA LYS A 51 -1.03 10.67 -17.52
C LYS A 51 -0.02 10.91 -16.41
N ALA A 52 -0.39 10.72 -15.15
CA ALA A 52 0.55 10.87 -14.04
C ALA A 52 1.60 9.74 -14.09
N PRO A 53 2.86 10.00 -13.74
CA PRO A 53 3.85 8.94 -13.62
C PRO A 53 3.51 8.01 -12.44
N PRO A 54 3.79 6.70 -12.54
CA PRO A 54 3.70 5.78 -11.41
C PRO A 54 4.48 6.32 -10.21
N GLN A 55 3.94 6.13 -9.01
CA GLN A 55 4.52 6.69 -7.78
C GLN A 55 4.84 5.59 -6.78
N PRO A 56 5.91 5.69 -5.98
CA PRO A 56 6.20 4.73 -4.90
C PRO A 56 5.15 4.82 -3.78
N THR A 57 4.45 5.95 -3.67
CA THR A 57 3.42 6.22 -2.66
C THR A 57 2.07 6.55 -3.30
N ARG A 58 0.99 6.04 -2.71
CA ARG A 58 -0.40 6.34 -3.08
C ARG A 58 -1.24 6.60 -1.83
N PHE A 59 -2.18 7.54 -1.94
CA PHE A 59 -3.13 7.86 -0.87
C PHE A 59 -4.47 7.16 -1.08
N PHE A 60 -5.04 6.68 0.02
CA PHE A 60 -6.32 5.98 0.09
C PHE A 60 -7.21 6.63 1.16
N ALA A 61 -8.53 6.45 1.04
CA ALA A 61 -9.48 7.05 1.97
C ALA A 61 -9.45 6.38 3.36
N ASN A 62 -9.23 5.07 3.40
CA ASN A 62 -9.24 4.27 4.63
C ASN A 62 -8.27 3.08 4.55
N LEU A 63 -8.06 2.44 5.71
CA LEU A 63 -7.13 1.32 5.84
C LEU A 63 -7.56 0.09 5.04
N ALA A 64 -8.86 -0.20 4.97
CA ALA A 64 -9.38 -1.37 4.27
C ALA A 64 -9.11 -1.28 2.75
N GLU A 65 -9.39 -0.12 2.15
CA GLU A 65 -9.06 0.15 0.75
C GLU A 65 -7.56 0.05 0.48
N ALA A 66 -6.73 0.59 1.37
CA ALA A 66 -5.28 0.52 1.25
C ALA A 66 -4.77 -0.91 1.32
N LYS A 67 -5.25 -1.73 2.28
CA LYS A 67 -4.87 -3.15 2.39
C LYS A 67 -5.30 -3.95 1.16
N ALA A 68 -6.56 -3.78 0.71
CA ALA A 68 -7.07 -4.45 -0.49
C ALA A 68 -6.30 -4.07 -1.75
N ALA A 69 -5.89 -2.81 -1.90
CA ALA A 69 -5.10 -2.37 -3.04
C ALA A 69 -3.68 -2.97 -3.04
N VAL A 70 -3.04 -3.06 -1.86
CA VAL A 70 -1.73 -3.72 -1.72
C VAL A 70 -1.84 -5.20 -2.08
N GLU A 71 -2.84 -5.89 -1.52
CA GLU A 71 -3.09 -7.31 -1.81
C GLU A 71 -3.39 -7.55 -3.29
N GLY A 72 -4.16 -6.67 -3.93
CA GLY A 72 -4.42 -6.73 -5.36
C GLY A 72 -3.15 -6.60 -6.22
N VAL A 73 -2.21 -5.73 -5.84
CA VAL A 73 -0.93 -5.58 -6.56
C VAL A 73 0.00 -6.78 -6.30
N LEU A 74 0.02 -7.33 -5.09
CA LEU A 74 0.88 -8.46 -4.73
C LEU A 74 0.41 -9.82 -5.28
N ASN A 75 -0.88 -9.91 -5.62
CA ASN A 75 -1.50 -11.09 -6.22
C ASN A 75 -1.67 -11.02 -7.74
N ALA A 76 -1.37 -9.87 -8.36
CA ALA A 76 -1.37 -9.68 -9.82
C ALA A 76 -0.07 -10.15 -10.45
#